data_AF-A0A6J4RPK1-F1
#
_entry.id   AF-A0A6J4RPK1-F1
#
_cell.length_a   1.000
_cell.length_b   1.000
_cell.length_c   1.000
_cell.angle_alpha   90.00
_cell.angle_beta   90.00
_cell.angle_gamma   90.00
#
_symmetry.space_group_name_H-M   'P 1'
#
loop_
_entity.id
_entity.type
_entity.pdbx_description
1 polymer ?
#
loop_
_entity_poly.entity_id
_entity_poly.type
_entity_poly.pdbx_seq_one_letter_code
_entity_poly.pdbx_strand_id
1 'polypeptide(L)'
;MEETDLQLQPNEASDLTPVFGASVLEAHGWDLAFATVLDEAPAEDALALLVHTAGEPLESGWRALRVNPAADGDKGKTEDAEACTRHGGWLYLLGSQYGGKSGPLEASRSWIARVAEDDLAASLAGGERPEIEIVRLRFALHRAVNDALARAVDVELLPLGPRTRESYIDATIVAGAKGDKRWAGRVKSGDVPINVEAAEFRDDGRLLLGLRHPVTVDGHPILVELDDVESLFADPDAEPRCGAVWVLDGVGEPQRPCGVRALHAAELDHFHAIVGNLDAQSEDSVLIQDRPEAAVAESLHVSFRLP
;
A
#
# COMPACT_ATOMS: atom_id res chain seq x y z
N MET A 1 10.96 19.46 17.63
CA MET A 1 10.78 18.51 16.51
C MET A 1 12.05 17.70 16.53
N GLU A 2 11.92 16.43 16.88
CA GLU A 2 13.01 15.46 16.91
C GLU A 2 12.97 14.76 15.55
N GLU A 3 14.12 14.61 14.90
CA GLU A 3 14.23 14.08 13.53
C GLU A 3 15.43 13.14 13.49
N THR A 4 15.27 12.02 12.77
CA THR A 4 16.34 11.05 12.52
C THR A 4 16.30 10.63 11.06
N ASP A 5 17.47 10.48 10.45
CA ASP A 5 17.61 9.97 9.09
C ASP A 5 18.02 8.50 9.12
N LEU A 6 17.24 7.65 8.43
CA LEU A 6 17.50 6.22 8.33
C LEU A 6 17.79 5.84 6.89
N GLN A 7 18.93 5.21 6.67
CA GLN A 7 19.38 4.83 5.34
C GLN A 7 18.96 3.39 5.02
N LEU A 8 17.98 3.26 4.11
CA LEU A 8 17.40 1.99 3.66
C LEU A 8 17.81 1.59 2.23
N GLN A 9 18.89 2.20 1.73
CA GLN A 9 19.40 1.97 0.37
C GLN A 9 19.44 0.49 -0.05
N PRO A 10 19.15 0.20 -1.33
CA PRO A 10 19.04 1.15 -2.44
C PRO A 10 17.65 1.77 -2.66
N ASN A 11 16.65 1.35 -1.89
CA ASN A 11 15.24 1.57 -2.22
C ASN A 11 14.60 2.58 -1.25
N GLU A 12 13.52 3.23 -1.67
CA GLU A 12 12.74 4.15 -0.84
C GLU A 12 11.86 3.34 0.13
N ALA A 13 11.63 3.90 1.31
CA ALA A 13 10.77 3.29 2.31
C ALA A 13 9.36 3.81 2.16
N SER A 14 8.39 2.90 2.13
CA SER A 14 6.97 3.19 2.06
C SER A 14 6.27 2.66 3.30
N ASP A 15 5.40 3.52 3.83
CA ASP A 15 4.57 3.28 5.01
C ASP A 15 5.35 2.92 6.30
N LEU A 16 4.68 2.96 7.43
CA LEU A 16 5.27 2.63 8.72
C LEU A 16 4.22 2.07 9.69
N THR A 17 4.40 0.81 10.09
CA THR A 17 3.49 0.14 11.03
C THR A 17 4.21 -0.27 12.31
N PRO A 18 3.71 0.08 13.51
CA PRO A 18 4.25 -0.44 14.77
C PRO A 18 4.12 -1.96 14.81
N VAL A 19 5.19 -2.65 15.23
CA VAL A 19 5.22 -4.11 15.35
C VAL A 19 5.68 -4.54 16.73
N PHE A 20 5.36 -5.80 17.06
CA PHE A 20 5.72 -6.46 18.31
C PHE A 20 5.05 -5.91 19.57
N GLY A 21 4.87 -6.81 20.55
CA GLY A 21 4.47 -6.45 21.90
C GLY A 21 5.66 -6.14 22.81
N ALA A 22 5.37 -5.57 23.98
CA ALA A 22 6.38 -5.17 24.96
C ALA A 22 7.38 -6.28 25.33
N SER A 23 6.95 -7.54 25.41
CA SER A 23 7.82 -8.67 25.73
C SER A 23 8.87 -8.95 24.67
N VAL A 24 8.53 -8.80 23.39
CA VAL A 24 9.47 -8.98 22.28
C VAL A 24 10.44 -7.80 22.25
N LEU A 25 9.93 -6.57 22.37
CA LEU A 25 10.77 -5.37 22.46
C LEU A 25 11.80 -5.48 23.59
N GLU A 26 11.38 -5.85 24.80
CA GLU A 26 12.27 -6.05 25.95
C GLU A 26 13.31 -7.14 25.71
N ALA A 27 12.91 -8.28 25.14
CA ALA A 27 13.83 -9.39 24.83
C ALA A 27 14.94 -9.00 23.84
N HIS A 28 14.67 -8.04 22.96
CA HIS A 28 15.63 -7.52 21.99
C HIS A 28 16.35 -6.23 22.45
N GLY A 29 16.02 -5.70 23.63
CA GLY A 29 16.58 -4.45 24.14
C GLY A 29 16.09 -3.21 23.39
N TRP A 30 14.86 -3.26 22.87
CA TRP A 30 14.20 -2.19 22.14
C TRP A 30 13.04 -1.60 22.95
N ASP A 31 12.68 -0.35 22.67
CA ASP A 31 11.47 0.30 23.18
C ASP A 31 10.48 0.68 22.07
N LEU A 32 10.95 0.77 20.82
CA LEU A 32 10.13 0.95 19.63
C LEU A 32 10.60 0.01 18.51
N ALA A 33 9.64 -0.52 17.76
CA ALA A 33 9.89 -1.21 16.51
C ALA A 33 8.76 -0.93 15.51
N PHE A 34 9.16 -0.66 14.27
CA PHE A 34 8.24 -0.44 13.17
C PHE A 34 8.65 -1.32 11.99
N ALA A 35 7.67 -1.89 11.30
CA ALA A 35 7.86 -2.42 9.96
C ALA A 35 7.67 -1.31 8.93
N THR A 36 8.46 -1.39 7.86
CA THR A 36 8.33 -0.60 6.64
C THR A 36 8.60 -1.50 5.45
N VAL A 37 8.08 -1.14 4.29
CA VAL A 37 8.33 -1.87 3.04
C VAL A 37 9.16 -1.00 2.11
N LEU A 38 9.95 -1.63 1.24
CA LEU A 38 10.76 -0.93 0.28
C LEU A 38 10.16 -1.05 -1.12
N ASP A 39 10.07 0.08 -1.81
CA ASP A 39 9.60 0.17 -3.19
C ASP A 39 10.51 -0.63 -4.14
N GLU A 40 10.06 -0.91 -5.36
CA GLU A 40 10.83 -1.59 -6.43
C GLU A 40 11.45 -2.97 -6.09
N ALA A 41 11.33 -3.46 -4.86
CA ALA A 41 11.81 -4.75 -4.41
C ALA A 41 10.71 -5.82 -4.52
N PRO A 42 11.06 -7.09 -4.75
CA PRO A 42 10.11 -8.18 -4.59
C PRO A 42 9.74 -8.34 -3.12
N ALA A 43 8.54 -8.88 -2.86
CA ALA A 43 7.95 -8.96 -1.52
C ALA A 43 8.91 -9.59 -0.48
N GLU A 44 9.65 -10.64 -0.86
CA GLU A 44 10.62 -11.31 0.01
C GLU A 44 11.91 -10.51 0.30
N ASP A 45 12.13 -9.38 -0.38
CA ASP A 45 13.25 -8.46 -0.18
C ASP A 45 12.77 -7.03 0.17
N ALA A 46 11.46 -6.81 0.24
CA ALA A 46 10.86 -5.51 0.52
C ALA A 46 10.80 -5.18 2.01
N LEU A 47 10.78 -6.16 2.91
CA LEU A 47 10.58 -5.91 4.34
C LEU A 47 11.83 -5.36 5.05
N ALA A 48 11.64 -4.32 5.85
CA ALA A 48 12.63 -3.85 6.81
C ALA A 48 11.98 -3.51 8.15
N LEU A 49 12.77 -3.60 9.22
CA LEU A 49 12.39 -3.16 10.55
C LEU A 49 13.23 -1.96 10.98
N LEU A 50 12.56 -0.95 11.51
CA LEU A 50 13.16 0.22 12.14
C LEU A 50 13.01 0.04 13.65
N VAL A 51 14.11 -0.21 14.33
CA VAL A 51 14.13 -0.50 15.76
C VAL A 51 14.91 0.57 16.51
N HIS A 52 14.40 0.97 17.67
CA HIS A 52 15.05 1.93 18.54
C HIS A 52 15.57 1.23 19.79
N THR A 53 16.80 1.56 20.18
CA THR A 53 17.48 0.98 21.34
C THR A 53 16.88 1.54 22.62
N ALA A 54 16.46 0.66 23.53
CA ALA A 54 15.77 1.06 24.75
C ALA A 54 16.59 2.05 25.59
N GLY A 55 16.00 3.21 25.86
CA GLY A 55 16.58 4.24 26.75
C GLY A 55 17.60 5.16 26.08
N GLU A 56 17.88 5.01 24.79
CA GLU A 56 18.61 6.02 24.02
C GLU A 56 17.69 7.23 23.70
N PRO A 57 18.25 8.41 23.39
CA PRO A 57 17.48 9.54 22.84
C PRO A 57 16.90 9.22 21.47
N LEU A 58 15.68 9.68 21.18
CA LEU A 58 14.95 9.42 19.92
C LEU A 58 15.65 9.96 18.67
N GLU A 59 16.57 10.92 18.79
CA GLU A 59 17.41 11.40 17.69
C GLU A 59 18.59 10.44 17.38
N SER A 60 18.71 9.34 18.13
CA SER A 60 19.79 8.35 18.04
C SER A 60 19.24 6.95 18.33
N GLY A 61 20.09 5.93 18.50
CA GLY A 61 19.64 4.59 18.91
C GLY A 61 18.88 3.77 17.85
N TRP A 62 18.53 4.36 16.71
CA TRP A 62 17.81 3.71 15.62
C TRP A 62 18.69 2.82 14.75
N ARG A 63 18.11 1.70 14.31
CA ARG A 63 18.72 0.78 13.35
C ARG A 63 17.69 0.29 12.35
N ALA A 64 18.12 0.21 11.09
CA ALA A 64 17.38 -0.49 10.05
C ALA A 64 17.87 -1.95 9.96
N LEU A 65 16.95 -2.90 10.06
CA LEU A 65 17.21 -4.33 9.92
C LEU A 65 16.46 -4.84 8.68
N ARG A 66 17.19 -5.27 7.66
CA ARG A 66 16.57 -5.91 6.48
C ARG A 66 16.11 -7.31 6.88
N VAL A 67 14.89 -7.64 6.48
CA VAL A 67 14.32 -8.97 6.68
C VAL A 67 14.15 -9.59 5.30
N ASN A 68 14.62 -10.83 5.14
CA ASN A 68 14.50 -11.56 3.89
C ASN A 68 13.70 -12.85 4.13
N PRO A 69 12.36 -12.78 4.18
CA PRO A 69 11.53 -13.96 4.32
C PRO A 69 11.75 -14.98 3.21
N ALA A 70 11.45 -16.24 3.47
CA ALA A 70 11.49 -17.30 2.48
C ALA A 70 10.16 -17.34 1.70
N ALA A 71 10.19 -16.98 0.42
CA ALA A 71 9.03 -17.11 -0.48
C ALA A 71 8.93 -18.51 -1.10
N ASP A 72 7.70 -19.02 -1.24
CA ASP A 72 7.40 -20.32 -1.83
C ASP A 72 7.13 -20.24 -3.34
N GLY A 73 8.07 -20.67 -4.18
CA GLY A 73 7.84 -20.86 -5.63
C GLY A 73 7.52 -19.61 -6.49
N ASP A 74 7.25 -18.46 -5.86
CA ASP A 74 6.89 -17.18 -6.49
C ASP A 74 7.92 -16.07 -6.27
N LYS A 75 9.13 -16.45 -5.81
CA LYS A 75 10.30 -15.59 -5.70
C LYS A 75 10.54 -14.72 -6.95
N GLY A 76 10.72 -13.41 -6.74
CA GLY A 76 11.10 -12.42 -7.76
C GLY A 76 10.01 -12.11 -8.77
N LYS A 77 8.74 -12.38 -8.44
CA LYS A 77 7.59 -12.14 -9.34
C LYS A 77 6.68 -11.00 -8.88
N THR A 78 6.99 -10.39 -7.75
CA THR A 78 6.30 -9.25 -7.17
C THR A 78 7.23 -8.04 -7.19
N GLU A 79 6.65 -6.84 -7.18
CA GLU A 79 7.37 -5.56 -7.18
C GLU A 79 6.52 -4.52 -6.44
N ASP A 80 7.15 -3.42 -6.01
CA ASP A 80 6.48 -2.18 -5.61
C ASP A 80 5.58 -2.34 -4.37
N ALA A 81 6.19 -2.78 -3.26
CA ALA A 81 5.53 -2.80 -1.97
C ALA A 81 5.37 -1.36 -1.47
N GLU A 82 4.14 -0.96 -1.17
CA GLU A 82 3.83 0.44 -0.83
C GLU A 82 3.09 0.60 0.51
N ALA A 83 2.51 -0.48 1.04
CA ALA A 83 1.78 -0.41 2.30
C ALA A 83 2.03 -1.63 3.18
N CYS A 84 1.99 -1.43 4.49
CA CYS A 84 2.05 -2.52 5.46
C CYS A 84 1.23 -2.22 6.72
N THR A 85 0.62 -3.26 7.28
CA THR A 85 -0.19 -3.18 8.52
C THR A 85 -0.16 -4.52 9.24
N ARG A 86 -0.60 -4.57 10.49
CA ARG A 86 -0.65 -5.80 11.27
C ARG A 86 -2.06 -6.13 11.74
N HIS A 87 -2.37 -7.42 11.79
CA HIS A 87 -3.61 -7.93 12.38
C HIS A 87 -3.48 -9.39 12.75
N GLY A 88 -4.05 -9.78 13.89
CA GLY A 88 -4.15 -11.20 14.27
C GLY A 88 -2.80 -11.93 14.38
N GLY A 89 -1.71 -11.23 14.71
CA GLY A 89 -0.35 -11.81 14.79
C GLY A 89 0.37 -11.93 13.44
N TRP A 90 -0.18 -11.31 12.38
CA TRP A 90 0.42 -11.24 11.06
C TRP A 90 0.79 -9.81 10.71
N LEU A 91 1.93 -9.64 10.05
CA LEU A 91 2.29 -8.43 9.31
C LEU A 91 1.88 -8.64 7.84
N TYR A 92 1.01 -7.78 7.34
CA TYR A 92 0.53 -7.73 5.97
C TYR A 92 1.34 -6.72 5.15
N LEU A 93 1.63 -7.07 3.89
CA LEU A 93 2.33 -6.25 2.92
C LEU A 93 1.50 -6.18 1.64
N LEU A 94 1.41 -5.00 1.03
CA LEU A 94 0.63 -4.80 -0.20
C LEU A 94 1.47 -4.16 -1.29
N GLY A 95 1.31 -4.68 -2.51
CA GLY A 95 1.78 -3.99 -3.70
C GLY A 95 0.84 -2.86 -4.12
N SER A 96 1.37 -1.86 -4.81
CA SER A 96 0.65 -0.63 -5.20
C SER A 96 -0.61 -0.84 -6.05
N GLN A 97 -0.74 -1.98 -6.75
CA GLN A 97 -1.77 -2.22 -7.79
C GLN A 97 -1.66 -1.31 -9.03
N TYR A 98 -0.54 -0.58 -9.16
CA TYR A 98 -0.32 0.42 -10.19
C TYR A 98 0.64 -0.07 -11.29
N GLY A 99 1.38 0.83 -11.92
CA GLY A 99 2.49 0.54 -12.84
C GLY A 99 3.56 1.62 -12.76
N GLY A 100 4.64 1.50 -13.55
CA GLY A 100 5.61 2.59 -13.64
C GLY A 100 4.99 3.91 -14.13
N LYS A 101 5.68 5.04 -13.90
CA LYS A 101 5.19 6.41 -14.16
C LYS A 101 4.60 6.65 -15.56
N SER A 102 5.07 5.92 -16.57
CA SER A 102 4.63 6.02 -17.96
C SER A 102 3.55 5.00 -18.37
N GLY A 103 3.12 4.14 -17.44
CA GLY A 103 2.30 2.96 -17.69
C GLY A 103 3.06 1.86 -18.46
N PRO A 104 2.40 0.73 -18.78
CA PRO A 104 1.05 0.33 -18.39
C PRO A 104 0.95 -0.07 -16.91
N LEU A 105 -0.24 -0.50 -16.47
CA LEU A 105 -0.37 -1.18 -15.18
C LEU A 105 0.42 -2.49 -15.20
N GLU A 106 0.97 -2.87 -14.04
CA GLU A 106 1.89 -4.00 -13.92
C GLU A 106 1.30 -5.09 -13.01
N ALA A 107 1.13 -6.29 -13.57
CA ALA A 107 0.59 -7.41 -12.80
C ALA A 107 1.53 -7.89 -11.68
N SER A 108 2.83 -7.58 -11.77
CA SER A 108 3.83 -7.82 -10.71
C SER A 108 3.59 -6.95 -9.47
N ARG A 109 2.94 -5.80 -9.60
CA ARG A 109 2.57 -4.92 -8.48
C ARG A 109 1.21 -5.25 -7.85
N SER A 110 0.51 -6.25 -8.40
CA SER A 110 -0.81 -6.67 -7.94
C SER A 110 -0.73 -7.92 -7.07
N TRP A 111 -0.40 -7.72 -5.80
CA TRP A 111 -0.24 -8.78 -4.81
C TRP A 111 -0.55 -8.28 -3.38
N ILE A 112 -0.79 -9.24 -2.50
CA ILE A 112 -0.81 -9.07 -1.04
C ILE A 112 -0.01 -10.23 -0.43
N ALA A 113 0.71 -9.96 0.66
CA ALA A 113 1.48 -10.96 1.35
C ALA A 113 1.33 -10.83 2.87
N ARG A 114 1.73 -11.87 3.60
CA ARG A 114 1.82 -11.80 5.06
C ARG A 114 2.96 -12.64 5.63
N VAL A 115 3.44 -12.23 6.79
CA VAL A 115 4.48 -12.90 7.59
C VAL A 115 4.03 -12.95 9.04
N ALA A 116 4.17 -14.08 9.71
CA ALA A 116 3.82 -14.19 11.13
C ALA A 116 4.78 -13.35 11.98
N GLU A 117 4.24 -12.52 12.89
CA GLU A 117 5.05 -11.66 13.76
C GLU A 117 5.95 -12.48 14.69
N ASP A 118 5.49 -13.64 15.15
CA ASP A 118 6.26 -14.53 16.03
C ASP A 118 7.47 -15.14 15.28
N ASP A 119 7.29 -15.57 14.03
CA ASP A 119 8.38 -16.09 13.20
C ASP A 119 9.37 -14.99 12.86
N LEU A 120 8.86 -13.78 12.61
CA LEU A 120 9.68 -12.60 12.40
C LEU A 120 10.56 -12.33 13.63
N ALA A 121 9.97 -12.29 14.83
CA ALA A 121 10.70 -12.11 16.08
C ALA A 121 11.74 -13.22 16.32
N ALA A 122 11.37 -14.49 16.10
CA ALA A 122 12.28 -15.63 16.23
C ALA A 122 13.48 -15.53 15.28
N SER A 123 13.25 -15.08 14.04
CA SER A 123 14.33 -14.90 13.05
C SER A 123 15.37 -13.87 13.49
N LEU A 124 14.93 -12.78 14.14
CA LEU A 124 15.81 -11.73 14.67
C LEU A 124 16.66 -12.21 15.85
N ALA A 125 16.21 -13.25 16.55
CA ALA A 125 16.96 -13.92 17.62
C ALA A 125 17.93 -15.00 17.11
N GLY A 126 18.16 -15.08 15.79
CA GLY A 126 19.03 -16.09 15.16
C GLY A 126 18.30 -17.39 14.79
N GLY A 127 16.97 -17.37 14.76
CA GLY A 127 16.14 -18.46 14.25
C GLY A 127 16.20 -18.60 12.72
N GLU A 128 15.32 -19.44 12.18
CA GLU A 128 15.18 -19.61 10.73
C GLU A 128 14.57 -18.36 10.08
N ARG A 129 14.72 -18.24 8.76
CA ARG A 129 14.06 -17.17 8.01
C ARG A 129 12.55 -17.36 8.09
N PRO A 130 11.77 -16.30 8.36
CA PRO A 130 10.32 -16.44 8.43
C PRO A 130 9.78 -16.76 7.03
N GLU A 131 8.70 -17.53 6.95
CA GLU A 131 8.02 -17.76 5.68
C GLU A 131 7.16 -16.53 5.32
N ILE A 132 7.07 -16.22 4.02
CA ILE A 132 6.13 -15.23 3.51
C ILE A 132 5.11 -15.91 2.62
N GLU A 133 3.83 -15.74 2.95
CA GLU A 133 2.73 -16.19 2.11
C GLU A 133 2.41 -15.07 1.11
N ILE A 134 2.45 -15.36 -0.20
CA ILE A 134 2.24 -14.36 -1.25
C ILE A 134 1.03 -14.75 -2.11
N VAL A 135 0.04 -13.87 -2.16
CA VAL A 135 -1.11 -13.99 -3.06
C VAL A 135 -0.95 -13.02 -4.23
N ARG A 136 -0.74 -13.56 -5.43
CA ARG A 136 -0.70 -12.78 -6.67
C ARG A 136 -2.09 -12.56 -7.21
N LEU A 137 -2.59 -11.35 -7.01
CA LEU A 137 -3.95 -10.94 -7.34
C LEU A 137 -4.13 -10.68 -8.83
N ARG A 138 -3.06 -10.35 -9.57
CA ARG A 138 -3.08 -10.17 -11.04
C ARG A 138 -4.29 -9.33 -11.50
N PHE A 139 -4.39 -8.10 -10.98
CA PHE A 139 -5.48 -7.14 -11.18
C PHE A 139 -6.85 -7.50 -10.59
N ALA A 140 -6.98 -8.56 -9.79
CA ALA A 140 -8.23 -8.87 -9.09
C ALA A 140 -8.62 -7.75 -8.11
N LEU A 141 -7.68 -7.28 -7.30
CA LEU A 141 -7.94 -6.18 -6.36
C LEU A 141 -8.21 -4.86 -7.09
N HIS A 142 -7.43 -4.55 -8.13
CA HIS A 142 -7.69 -3.41 -9.01
C HIS A 142 -9.15 -3.42 -9.53
N ARG A 143 -9.64 -4.58 -9.98
CA ARG A 143 -11.01 -4.72 -10.44
C ARG A 143 -12.01 -4.53 -9.30
N ALA A 144 -11.78 -5.18 -8.16
CA ALA A 144 -12.67 -5.10 -7.00
C ALA A 144 -12.81 -3.64 -6.48
N VAL A 145 -11.71 -2.89 -6.43
CA VAL A 145 -11.70 -1.47 -6.06
C VAL A 145 -12.48 -0.65 -7.08
N ASN A 146 -12.21 -0.78 -8.39
CA ASN A 146 -12.98 -0.08 -9.42
C ASN A 146 -14.48 -0.42 -9.39
N ASP A 147 -14.83 -1.67 -9.08
CA ASP A 147 -16.22 -2.08 -8.90
C ASP A 147 -16.86 -1.46 -7.65
N ALA A 148 -16.12 -1.27 -6.56
CA ALA A 148 -16.61 -0.55 -5.38
C ALA A 148 -16.80 0.94 -5.67
N LEU A 149 -15.82 1.58 -6.32
CA LEU A 149 -15.91 2.98 -6.73
C LEU A 149 -17.10 3.23 -7.66
N ALA A 150 -17.33 2.34 -8.64
CA ALA A 150 -18.48 2.46 -9.56
C ALA A 150 -19.84 2.27 -8.88
N ARG A 151 -19.90 1.59 -7.72
CA ARG A 151 -21.13 1.44 -6.92
C ARG A 151 -21.35 2.60 -5.95
N ALA A 152 -20.30 3.35 -5.61
CA ALA A 152 -20.36 4.48 -4.69
C ALA A 152 -21.02 5.68 -5.39
N VAL A 153 -22.35 5.77 -5.30
CA VAL A 153 -23.19 6.75 -6.02
C VAL A 153 -22.84 8.22 -5.75
N ASP A 154 -22.28 8.53 -4.58
CA ASP A 154 -21.94 9.89 -4.16
C ASP A 154 -20.44 10.23 -4.34
N VAL A 155 -19.68 9.36 -5.00
CA VAL A 155 -18.24 9.56 -5.23
C VAL A 155 -17.99 9.83 -6.71
N GLU A 156 -17.82 11.11 -7.06
CA GLU A 156 -17.39 11.52 -8.40
C GLU A 156 -15.86 11.55 -8.46
N LEU A 157 -15.26 10.73 -9.31
CA LEU A 157 -13.81 10.62 -9.45
C LEU A 157 -13.23 11.71 -10.35
N LEU A 158 -11.99 12.10 -10.04
CA LEU A 158 -11.21 12.97 -10.92
C LEU A 158 -11.04 12.29 -12.30
N PRO A 159 -11.51 12.92 -13.41
CA PRO A 159 -11.45 12.27 -14.71
C PRO A 159 -10.02 11.97 -15.17
N LEU A 160 -9.79 10.84 -15.84
CA LEU A 160 -8.49 10.59 -16.45
C LEU A 160 -8.25 11.54 -17.63
N GLY A 161 -7.05 12.07 -17.71
CA GLY A 161 -6.57 12.69 -18.94
C GLY A 161 -6.31 11.64 -20.02
N PRO A 162 -6.21 12.06 -21.29
CA PRO A 162 -6.08 11.15 -22.42
C PRO A 162 -4.80 10.31 -22.38
N ARG A 163 -3.66 10.86 -21.92
CA ARG A 163 -2.39 10.13 -21.86
C ARG A 163 -2.41 9.07 -20.78
N THR A 164 -2.90 9.43 -19.60
CA THR A 164 -3.08 8.54 -18.45
C THR A 164 -3.99 7.39 -18.83
N ARG A 165 -5.10 7.69 -19.51
CA ARG A 165 -6.04 6.68 -20.00
C ARG A 165 -5.38 5.72 -21.01
N GLU A 166 -4.72 6.27 -22.02
CA GLU A 166 -4.06 5.48 -23.07
C GLU A 166 -2.96 4.58 -22.46
N SER A 167 -2.09 5.16 -21.65
CA SER A 167 -0.95 4.48 -21.03
C SER A 167 -1.35 3.42 -20.02
N TYR A 168 -2.24 3.72 -19.05
CA TYR A 168 -2.53 2.77 -17.98
C TYR A 168 -3.64 1.80 -18.32
N ILE A 169 -4.72 2.23 -18.97
CA ILE A 169 -5.90 1.38 -19.16
C ILE A 169 -5.85 0.71 -20.53
N ASP A 170 -5.77 1.49 -21.60
CA ASP A 170 -5.90 0.95 -22.94
C ASP A 170 -4.69 0.07 -23.30
N ALA A 171 -3.46 0.49 -22.96
CA ALA A 171 -2.27 -0.33 -23.19
C ALA A 171 -2.27 -1.63 -22.35
N THR A 172 -2.79 -1.61 -21.11
CA THR A 172 -2.94 -2.83 -20.30
C THR A 172 -3.94 -3.81 -20.91
N ILE A 173 -5.08 -3.31 -21.39
CA ILE A 173 -6.07 -4.15 -22.08
C ILE A 173 -5.46 -4.78 -23.34
N VAL A 174 -4.74 -3.99 -24.14
CA VAL A 174 -4.03 -4.47 -25.34
C VAL A 174 -2.98 -5.51 -24.98
N ALA A 175 -2.23 -5.31 -23.89
CA ALA A 175 -1.24 -6.28 -23.41
C ALA A 175 -1.90 -7.58 -22.93
N GLY A 176 -3.06 -7.50 -22.28
CA GLY A 176 -3.82 -8.67 -21.81
C GLY A 176 -4.39 -9.51 -22.95
N ALA A 177 -4.75 -8.88 -24.06
CA ALA A 177 -5.18 -9.58 -25.28
C ALA A 177 -4.03 -10.32 -25.99
N LYS A 178 -2.77 -10.06 -25.62
CA LYS A 178 -1.58 -10.69 -26.23
C LYS A 178 -1.10 -11.87 -25.41
N GLY A 179 -1.28 -13.07 -25.97
CA GLY A 179 -0.93 -14.34 -25.32
C GLY A 179 -1.90 -14.63 -24.18
N ASP A 180 -2.11 -15.90 -23.86
CA ASP A 180 -3.13 -16.36 -22.90
C ASP A 180 -2.78 -15.95 -21.45
N LYS A 181 -2.77 -14.64 -21.15
CA LYS A 181 -2.50 -14.07 -19.84
C LYS A 181 -3.68 -14.38 -18.94
N ARG A 182 -3.39 -14.95 -17.77
CA ARG A 182 -4.41 -15.31 -16.77
C ARG A 182 -5.24 -14.12 -16.26
N TRP A 183 -4.76 -12.90 -16.44
CA TRP A 183 -5.43 -11.67 -16.04
C TRP A 183 -6.15 -10.94 -17.19
N ALA A 184 -6.12 -11.49 -18.41
CA ALA A 184 -6.79 -10.90 -19.57
C ALA A 184 -8.27 -10.64 -19.25
N GLY A 185 -8.74 -9.44 -19.56
CA GLY A 185 -10.13 -9.02 -19.34
C GLY A 185 -10.47 -8.54 -17.93
N ARG A 186 -9.51 -8.54 -16.98
CA ARG A 186 -9.74 -7.99 -15.62
C ARG A 186 -9.77 -6.47 -15.60
N VAL A 187 -8.87 -5.82 -16.35
CA VAL A 187 -8.89 -4.37 -16.57
C VAL A 187 -9.91 -4.06 -17.68
N LYS A 188 -10.80 -3.10 -17.42
CA LYS A 188 -11.88 -2.69 -18.32
C LYS A 188 -11.71 -1.25 -18.76
N SER A 189 -12.34 -0.91 -19.88
CA SER A 189 -12.28 0.43 -20.46
C SER A 189 -12.94 1.53 -19.59
N GLY A 190 -13.68 1.16 -18.54
CA GLY A 190 -14.24 2.12 -17.58
C GLY A 190 -13.40 2.29 -16.32
N ASP A 191 -12.34 1.51 -16.16
CA ASP A 191 -11.53 1.53 -14.94
C ASP A 191 -10.63 2.77 -14.89
N VAL A 192 -10.24 3.14 -13.68
CA VAL A 192 -9.15 4.07 -13.38
C VAL A 192 -7.97 3.31 -12.76
N PRO A 193 -6.72 3.78 -12.97
CA PRO A 193 -5.57 3.14 -12.36
C PRO A 193 -5.63 3.33 -10.83
N ILE A 194 -5.34 2.26 -10.09
CA ILE A 194 -5.43 2.21 -8.63
C ILE A 194 -4.02 2.17 -8.07
N ASN A 195 -3.66 3.17 -7.26
CA ASN A 195 -2.41 3.20 -6.51
C ASN A 195 -2.74 3.16 -5.00
N VAL A 196 -2.44 2.04 -4.36
CA VAL A 196 -2.56 1.82 -2.92
C VAL A 196 -1.21 2.16 -2.27
N GLU A 197 -1.21 3.09 -1.32
CA GLU A 197 0.00 3.45 -0.55
C GLU A 197 -0.23 3.46 0.95
N ALA A 198 -1.40 3.02 1.40
CA ALA A 198 -1.67 2.87 2.81
C ALA A 198 -2.62 1.72 3.05
N ALA A 199 -2.44 1.05 4.17
CA ALA A 199 -3.31 -0.04 4.58
C ALA A 199 -3.43 -0.02 6.11
N GLU A 200 -4.62 -0.27 6.63
CA GLU A 200 -4.81 -0.40 8.08
C GLU A 200 -6.07 -1.21 8.40
N PHE A 201 -6.03 -2.04 9.44
CA PHE A 201 -7.21 -2.79 9.84
C PHE A 201 -8.17 -1.93 10.67
N ARG A 202 -9.46 -2.08 10.37
CA ARG A 202 -10.56 -1.60 11.22
C ARG A 202 -10.71 -2.48 12.45
N ASP A 203 -11.42 -1.97 13.46
CA ASP A 203 -11.74 -2.71 14.68
C ASP A 203 -12.60 -3.97 14.42
N ASP A 204 -13.33 -3.98 13.30
CA ASP A 204 -14.14 -5.12 12.87
C ASP A 204 -13.37 -6.19 12.06
N GLY A 205 -12.06 -5.98 11.84
CA GLY A 205 -11.17 -6.89 11.12
C GLY A 205 -11.18 -6.73 9.60
N ARG A 206 -11.90 -5.76 9.03
CA ARG A 206 -11.77 -5.40 7.62
C ARG A 206 -10.49 -4.61 7.37
N LEU A 207 -9.90 -4.79 6.20
CA LEU A 207 -8.72 -4.03 5.80
C LEU A 207 -9.14 -2.75 5.08
N LEU A 208 -8.69 -1.59 5.56
CA LEU A 208 -8.88 -0.30 4.91
C LEU A 208 -7.70 -0.03 3.98
N LEU A 209 -7.98 0.26 2.71
CA LEU A 209 -6.98 0.63 1.71
C LEU A 209 -7.04 2.14 1.47
N GLY A 210 -5.92 2.82 1.70
CA GLY A 210 -5.75 4.22 1.33
C GLY A 210 -5.20 4.35 -0.08
N LEU A 211 -5.96 5.08 -0.92
CA LEU A 211 -5.59 5.29 -2.31
C LEU A 211 -4.80 6.60 -2.44
N ARG A 212 -3.60 6.52 -2.99
CA ARG A 212 -2.92 7.71 -3.51
C ARG A 212 -3.57 8.18 -4.82
N HIS A 213 -4.06 7.24 -5.62
CA HIS A 213 -4.85 7.51 -6.82
C HIS A 213 -5.86 6.36 -7.03
N PRO A 214 -7.11 6.63 -7.46
CA PRO A 214 -7.71 7.92 -7.78
C PRO A 214 -8.09 8.75 -6.54
N VAL A 215 -8.53 9.97 -6.78
CA VAL A 215 -9.16 10.90 -5.83
C VAL A 215 -10.50 11.38 -6.39
N THR A 216 -11.29 12.09 -5.59
CA THR A 216 -12.53 12.72 -6.10
C THR A 216 -12.24 13.86 -7.06
N VAL A 217 -13.25 14.31 -7.81
CA VAL A 217 -13.17 15.50 -8.67
C VAL A 217 -12.79 16.77 -7.89
N ASP A 218 -13.18 16.81 -6.62
CA ASP A 218 -12.82 17.88 -5.68
C ASP A 218 -11.41 17.72 -5.08
N GLY A 219 -10.68 16.67 -5.47
CA GLY A 219 -9.32 16.41 -5.04
C GLY A 219 -9.21 15.75 -3.66
N HIS A 220 -10.31 15.16 -3.16
CA HIS A 220 -10.35 14.52 -1.85
C HIS A 220 -9.83 13.08 -1.88
N PRO A 221 -9.03 12.66 -0.87
CA PRO A 221 -8.55 11.29 -0.76
C PRO A 221 -9.68 10.28 -0.59
N ILE A 222 -9.43 9.07 -1.06
CA ILE A 222 -10.39 7.96 -1.04
C ILE A 222 -9.81 6.79 -0.22
N LEU A 223 -10.67 6.21 0.61
CA LEU A 223 -10.43 4.97 1.35
C LEU A 223 -11.40 3.90 0.86
N VAL A 224 -10.92 2.66 0.72
CA VAL A 224 -11.75 1.53 0.26
C VAL A 224 -11.57 0.34 1.18
N GLU A 225 -12.68 -0.22 1.63
CA GLU A 225 -12.69 -1.45 2.41
C GLU A 225 -12.36 -2.68 1.55
N LEU A 226 -11.53 -3.57 2.07
CA LEU A 226 -11.35 -4.94 1.62
C LEU A 226 -11.90 -5.89 2.68
N ASP A 227 -12.94 -6.64 2.30
CA ASP A 227 -13.57 -7.64 3.13
C ASP A 227 -12.75 -8.94 3.13
N ASP A 228 -12.66 -9.60 4.29
CA ASP A 228 -12.25 -11.01 4.42
C ASP A 228 -10.91 -11.31 3.73
N VAL A 229 -9.88 -10.54 4.08
CA VAL A 229 -8.52 -10.68 3.52
C VAL A 229 -7.93 -12.07 3.76
N GLU A 230 -8.30 -12.71 4.87
CA GLU A 230 -7.89 -14.07 5.23
C GLU A 230 -8.28 -15.10 4.15
N SER A 231 -9.45 -14.93 3.51
CA SER A 231 -9.89 -15.84 2.46
C SER A 231 -8.93 -15.92 1.28
N LEU A 232 -8.19 -14.83 0.99
CA LEU A 232 -7.20 -14.77 -0.09
C LEU A 232 -6.02 -15.71 0.15
N PHE A 233 -5.69 -15.98 1.42
CA PHE A 233 -4.62 -16.89 1.80
C PHE A 233 -5.12 -18.32 2.00
N ALA A 234 -6.40 -18.49 2.32
CA ALA A 234 -7.01 -19.81 2.55
C ALA A 234 -7.41 -20.54 1.25
N ASP A 235 -7.76 -19.80 0.19
CA ASP A 235 -8.21 -20.35 -1.09
C ASP A 235 -7.51 -19.66 -2.27
N PRO A 236 -6.73 -20.38 -3.09
CA PRO A 236 -6.02 -19.79 -4.24
C PRO A 236 -6.95 -19.25 -5.35
N ASP A 237 -8.24 -19.63 -5.33
CA ASP A 237 -9.27 -19.14 -6.24
C ASP A 237 -10.13 -18.01 -5.63
N ALA A 238 -9.86 -17.59 -4.38
CA ALA A 238 -10.55 -16.48 -3.77
C ALA A 238 -10.29 -15.17 -4.52
N GLU A 239 -11.36 -14.42 -4.76
CA GLU A 239 -11.31 -13.08 -5.36
C GLU A 239 -11.53 -12.01 -4.27
N PRO A 240 -10.77 -10.90 -4.30
CA PRO A 240 -10.96 -9.77 -3.40
C PRO A 240 -12.37 -9.20 -3.50
N ARG A 241 -12.93 -8.80 -2.35
CA ARG A 241 -14.25 -8.16 -2.29
C ARG A 241 -14.10 -6.82 -1.58
N CYS A 242 -14.40 -5.74 -2.30
CA CYS A 242 -14.36 -4.42 -1.71
C CYS A 242 -15.75 -3.98 -1.21
N GLY A 243 -15.76 -3.47 0.01
CA GLY A 243 -16.93 -3.05 0.77
C GLY A 243 -17.25 -1.57 0.58
N ALA A 244 -17.29 -0.83 1.67
CA ALA A 244 -17.54 0.61 1.66
C ALA A 244 -16.40 1.41 1.00
N VAL A 245 -16.78 2.59 0.51
CA VAL A 245 -15.86 3.62 0.01
C VAL A 245 -16.11 4.87 0.83
N TRP A 246 -15.05 5.48 1.34
CA TRP A 246 -15.14 6.75 2.05
C TRP A 246 -14.27 7.80 1.39
N VAL A 247 -14.73 9.04 1.52
CA VAL A 247 -14.02 10.23 1.07
C VAL A 247 -13.59 11.01 2.30
N LEU A 248 -12.34 11.43 2.34
CA LEU A 248 -11.85 12.34 3.38
C LEU A 248 -12.16 13.79 2.98
N ASP A 249 -13.39 14.21 3.25
CA ASP A 249 -13.85 15.57 2.93
C ASP A 249 -13.01 16.65 3.61
N GLY A 250 -12.83 17.77 2.92
CA GLY A 250 -12.05 18.91 3.45
C GLY A 250 -10.54 18.69 3.44
N VAL A 251 -10.06 17.61 2.83
CA VAL A 251 -8.64 17.31 2.63
C VAL A 251 -8.33 17.36 1.13
N GLY A 252 -7.39 18.20 0.71
CA GLY A 252 -7.13 18.44 -0.72
C GLY A 252 -8.18 19.35 -1.37
N GLU A 253 -7.86 19.83 -2.58
CA GLU A 253 -8.76 20.65 -3.42
C GLU A 253 -8.40 20.41 -4.90
N PRO A 254 -9.24 20.81 -5.88
CA PRO A 254 -9.00 20.50 -7.29
C PRO A 254 -7.64 20.96 -7.83
N GLN A 255 -7.09 22.06 -7.30
CA GLN A 255 -5.81 22.65 -7.74
C GLN A 255 -4.58 22.04 -7.04
N ARG A 256 -4.80 21.20 -6.02
CA ARG A 256 -3.77 20.45 -5.29
C ARG A 256 -4.43 19.19 -4.71
N PRO A 257 -4.83 18.24 -5.58
CA PRO A 257 -5.50 17.04 -5.11
C PRO A 257 -4.57 16.23 -4.21
N CYS A 258 -5.14 15.59 -3.20
CA CYS A 258 -4.39 14.81 -2.22
C CYS A 258 -4.81 13.34 -2.23
N GLY A 259 -3.83 12.44 -2.24
CA GLY A 259 -4.00 11.01 -2.05
C GLY A 259 -3.50 10.57 -0.68
N VAL A 260 -3.90 9.38 -0.23
CA VAL A 260 -3.42 8.78 1.03
C VAL A 260 -2.05 8.13 0.80
N ARG A 261 -1.12 8.34 1.73
CA ARG A 261 0.28 7.88 1.68
C ARG A 261 0.73 7.02 2.88
N ALA A 262 -0.02 7.07 3.97
CA ALA A 262 0.15 6.18 5.13
C ALA A 262 -1.14 6.22 5.97
N LEU A 263 -1.43 5.14 6.70
CA LEU A 263 -2.57 5.03 7.60
C LEU A 263 -2.13 4.40 8.91
N HIS A 264 -2.73 4.85 10.01
CA HIS A 264 -2.56 4.24 11.32
C HIS A 264 -3.86 4.27 12.11
N ALA A 265 -4.27 3.13 12.65
CA ALA A 265 -5.44 2.99 13.49
C ALA A 265 -5.11 3.34 14.94
N ALA A 266 -5.95 4.18 15.52
CA ALA A 266 -6.17 4.34 16.94
C ALA A 266 -7.49 3.64 17.32
N GLU A 267 -7.82 3.65 18.62
CA GLU A 267 -9.02 2.99 19.14
C GLU A 267 -10.33 3.53 18.52
N LEU A 268 -11.32 2.63 18.33
CA LEU A 268 -12.69 2.95 17.92
C LEU A 268 -12.78 3.57 16.53
N ASP A 269 -12.15 2.90 15.55
CA ASP A 269 -12.07 3.31 14.14
C ASP A 269 -11.67 4.79 13.96
N HIS A 270 -10.80 5.27 14.86
CA HIS A 270 -10.14 6.55 14.72
C HIS A 270 -8.84 6.32 13.97
N PHE A 271 -8.59 7.07 12.91
CA PHE A 271 -7.42 6.89 12.06
C PHE A 271 -6.61 8.18 11.98
N HIS A 272 -5.31 8.00 11.89
CA HIS A 272 -4.36 9.00 11.44
C HIS A 272 -3.95 8.65 10.02
N ALA A 273 -3.87 9.64 9.14
CA ALA A 273 -3.33 9.46 7.80
C ALA A 273 -2.29 10.51 7.49
N ILE A 274 -1.31 10.13 6.68
CA ILE A 274 -0.52 11.06 5.90
C ILE A 274 -1.14 11.12 4.51
N VAL A 275 -1.41 12.33 4.04
CA VAL A 275 -1.89 12.58 2.68
C VAL A 275 -0.90 13.48 1.96
N GLY A 276 -0.88 13.47 0.63
CA GLY A 276 0.01 14.31 -0.15
C GLY A 276 -0.28 14.23 -1.65
N ASN A 277 0.68 14.70 -2.45
CA ASN A 277 0.56 14.67 -3.91
C ASN A 277 0.29 13.26 -4.48
N LEU A 278 -0.31 13.21 -5.68
CA LEU A 278 -0.69 11.94 -6.33
C LEU A 278 0.49 11.26 -7.04
N ASP A 279 1.50 12.04 -7.44
CA ASP A 279 2.77 11.58 -7.99
C ASP A 279 3.83 12.68 -7.83
N ALA A 280 5.11 12.31 -7.88
CA ALA A 280 6.21 13.26 -7.84
C ALA A 280 6.33 14.03 -9.17
N GLN A 281 6.84 15.27 -9.13
CA GLN A 281 7.15 16.02 -10.35
C GLN A 281 8.21 15.26 -11.18
N SER A 282 7.78 14.76 -12.33
CA SER A 282 8.62 13.98 -13.24
C SER A 282 8.09 14.15 -14.66
N GLU A 283 9.00 14.35 -15.61
CA GLU A 283 8.65 14.40 -17.04
C GLU A 283 8.14 13.04 -17.55
N ASP A 284 8.45 11.95 -16.85
CA ASP A 284 8.04 10.59 -17.23
C ASP A 284 6.64 10.22 -16.76
N SER A 285 6.04 11.00 -15.84
CA SER A 285 4.71 10.72 -15.31
C SER A 285 3.62 11.20 -16.27
N VAL A 286 2.91 10.27 -16.89
CA VAL A 286 1.77 10.61 -17.76
C VAL A 286 0.60 11.23 -16.98
N LEU A 287 0.49 10.92 -15.68
CA LEU A 287 -0.47 11.57 -14.78
C LEU A 287 -0.14 13.04 -14.62
N ILE A 288 1.13 13.39 -14.34
CA ILE A 288 1.57 14.78 -14.21
C ILE A 288 1.53 15.53 -15.54
N GLN A 289 1.80 14.85 -16.66
CA GLN A 289 1.65 15.45 -18.00
C GLN A 289 0.20 15.86 -18.31
N ASP A 290 -0.77 15.05 -17.90
CA ASP A 290 -2.19 15.37 -18.07
C ASP A 290 -2.68 16.37 -17.02
N ARG A 291 -2.13 16.31 -15.80
CA ARG A 291 -2.56 17.06 -14.62
C ARG A 291 -1.37 17.55 -13.79
N PRO A 292 -0.71 18.65 -14.17
CA PRO A 292 0.43 19.18 -13.43
C PRO A 292 0.12 19.49 -11.97
N GLU A 293 -1.12 19.85 -11.65
CA GLU A 293 -1.60 20.11 -10.28
C GLU A 293 -1.45 18.90 -9.34
N ALA A 294 -1.43 17.67 -9.87
CA ALA A 294 -1.35 16.45 -9.09
C ALA A 294 -0.02 16.25 -8.34
N ALA A 295 1.01 17.04 -8.66
CA ALA A 295 2.31 16.98 -7.99
C ALA A 295 2.51 18.03 -6.88
N VAL A 296 1.54 18.93 -6.68
CA VAL A 296 1.75 20.18 -5.92
C VAL A 296 1.39 20.07 -4.45
N ALA A 297 0.50 19.14 -4.07
CA ALA A 297 0.06 19.01 -2.69
C ALA A 297 1.22 18.65 -1.74
N GLU A 298 1.33 19.41 -0.66
CA GLU A 298 2.26 19.14 0.43
C GLU A 298 1.77 17.95 1.27
N SER A 299 2.72 17.26 1.93
CA SER A 299 2.37 16.21 2.88
C SER A 299 1.68 16.80 4.10
N LEU A 300 0.51 16.28 4.45
CA LEU A 300 -0.27 16.71 5.61
C LEU A 300 -0.65 15.51 6.46
N HIS A 301 -0.65 15.72 7.78
CA HIS A 301 -1.24 14.79 8.72
C HIS A 301 -2.71 15.14 8.94
N VAL A 302 -3.58 14.14 8.88
CA VAL A 302 -5.00 14.28 9.18
C VAL A 302 -5.45 13.20 10.15
N SER A 303 -6.44 13.52 10.99
CA SER A 303 -7.09 12.57 11.89
C SER A 303 -8.59 12.56 11.65
N PHE A 304 -9.18 11.39 11.53
CA PHE A 304 -10.61 11.24 11.25
C PHE A 304 -11.16 9.97 11.90
N ARG A 305 -12.49 9.84 11.94
CA ARG A 305 -13.17 8.63 12.43
C ARG A 305 -14.12 8.12 11.36
N LEU A 306 -14.11 6.82 11.12
CA LEU A 306 -15.09 6.18 10.24
C LEU A 306 -16.37 5.81 11.03
N PRO A 307 -17.54 5.79 10.37
CA PRO A 307 -18.81 5.40 11.00
C PRO A 307 -18.89 3.94 11.44
#